data_AF-A0A963B5M7-F1
#
_entry.id   AF-A0A963B5M7-F1
#
_cell.length_a   1.000
_cell.length_b   1.000
_cell.length_c   1.000
_cell.angle_alpha   90.00
_cell.angle_beta   90.00
_cell.angle_gamma   90.00
#
_symmetry.space_group_name_H-M   'P 1'
#
loop_
_entity.id
_entity.type
_entity.pdbx_description
1 polymer ?
#
loop_
_entity_poly.entity_id
_entity_poly.type
_entity_poly.pdbx_seq_one_letter_code
_entity_poly.pdbx_strand_id
1 'polypeptide(L)'
;MASTFRRPGGAALPPTIRSQMEHHLGHDFDKVRIHADAHSDALNRRLNAHAFTHGPDIYFAASRFDPGTESGRHLLAHELAHVKQQASSDATPAIQRSAKAYFEDVGFEEQAELGRELF
;
A
#
# COMPACT_ATOMS: atom_id res chain seq x y z
N MET A 1 1.24 15.43 27.69
CA MET A 1 1.04 15.68 26.26
C MET A 1 2.12 14.91 25.50
N ALA A 2 1.79 13.76 24.92
CA ALA A 2 2.77 12.94 24.21
C ALA A 2 2.93 13.46 22.78
N SER A 3 3.91 14.34 22.56
CA SER A 3 4.40 14.65 21.21
C SER A 3 5.13 13.43 20.68
N THR A 4 4.44 12.61 19.89
CA THR A 4 5.09 11.56 19.10
C THR A 4 5.90 12.24 17.99
N PHE A 5 7.20 12.33 18.22
CA PHE A 5 8.19 12.70 17.21
C PHE A 5 7.97 11.83 15.96
N ARG A 6 7.56 12.46 14.85
CA ARG A 6 7.43 11.82 13.55
C ARG A 6 8.83 11.37 13.13
N ARG A 7 9.14 10.09 13.35
CA ARG A 7 10.45 9.53 13.02
C ARG A 7 10.64 9.58 11.50
N PRO A 8 11.84 9.95 11.02
CA PRO A 8 12.21 9.73 9.62
C PRO A 8 12.21 8.20 9.40
N GLY A 9 11.29 7.68 8.58
CA GLY A 9 11.16 6.23 8.34
C GLY A 9 9.74 5.65 8.35
N GLY A 10 8.69 6.48 8.37
CA GLY A 10 7.30 6.03 8.27
C GLY A 10 6.70 5.49 9.58
N ALA A 11 5.38 5.27 9.57
CA ALA A 11 4.64 4.68 10.68
C ALA A 11 4.43 3.17 10.47
N ALA A 12 4.44 2.38 11.54
CA ALA A 12 3.99 0.99 11.44
C ALA A 12 2.50 0.95 11.04
N LEU A 13 2.06 -0.12 10.38
CA LEU A 13 0.63 -0.35 10.20
C LEU A 13 -0.07 -0.39 11.56
N PRO A 14 -1.26 0.20 11.70
CA PRO A 14 -2.10 0.02 12.88
C PRO A 14 -2.31 -1.48 13.15
N PRO A 15 -2.10 -1.98 14.38
CA PRO A 15 -2.11 -3.42 14.68
C PRO A 15 -3.37 -4.16 14.20
N THR A 16 -4.55 -3.56 14.37
CA THR A 16 -5.82 -4.15 13.92
C THR A 16 -5.88 -4.31 12.41
N ILE A 17 -5.44 -3.28 11.66
CA ILE A 17 -5.42 -3.32 10.19
C ILE A 17 -4.36 -4.31 9.71
N ARG A 18 -3.19 -4.33 10.36
CA ARG A 18 -2.13 -5.28 10.06
C ARG A 18 -2.64 -6.71 10.18
N SER A 19 -3.18 -7.10 11.34
CA SER A 19 -3.66 -8.47 11.56
C SER A 19 -4.78 -8.89 10.60
N GLN A 20 -5.67 -7.97 10.22
CA GLN A 20 -6.67 -8.24 9.19
C GLN A 20 -6.01 -8.55 7.83
N MET A 21 -5.09 -7.68 7.39
CA MET A 21 -4.41 -7.85 6.11
C MET A 21 -3.50 -9.09 6.08
N GLU A 22 -2.83 -9.41 7.20
CA GLU A 22 -2.02 -10.62 7.35
C GLU A 22 -2.89 -11.88 7.21
N HIS A 23 -4.09 -11.88 7.82
CA HIS A 23 -5.05 -12.98 7.68
C HIS A 23 -5.55 -13.14 6.24
N HIS A 24 -5.84 -12.04 5.55
CA HIS A 24 -6.33 -12.09 4.17
C HIS A 24 -5.24 -12.44 3.14
N LEU A 25 -4.02 -11.95 3.32
CA LEU A 25 -2.94 -12.09 2.33
C LEU A 25 -1.95 -13.22 2.66
N GLY A 26 -2.00 -13.78 3.86
CA GLY A 26 -1.14 -14.88 4.30
C GLY A 26 0.35 -14.51 4.31
N HIS A 27 0.69 -13.27 4.70
CA HIS A 27 2.05 -12.76 4.77
C HIS A 27 2.22 -11.87 6.00
N ASP A 28 3.41 -11.89 6.61
CA ASP A 28 3.74 -11.03 7.76
C ASP A 28 4.05 -9.60 7.30
N PHE A 29 3.36 -8.61 7.87
CA PHE A 29 3.55 -7.19 7.54
C PHE A 29 4.14 -6.37 8.70
N ASP A 30 4.76 -7.00 9.71
CA ASP A 30 5.37 -6.31 10.85
C ASP A 30 6.46 -5.31 10.44
N LYS A 31 7.17 -5.61 9.36
CA LYS A 31 8.24 -4.76 8.82
C LYS A 31 7.71 -3.57 8.01
N VAL A 32 6.43 -3.56 7.64
CA VAL A 32 5.88 -2.56 6.73
C VAL A 32 5.83 -1.17 7.37
N ARG A 33 6.23 -0.16 6.58
CA ARG A 33 6.22 1.25 6.97
C ARG A 33 5.35 2.07 6.03
N ILE A 34 4.42 2.82 6.60
CA ILE A 34 3.53 3.74 5.90
C ILE A 34 4.12 5.15 5.93
N HIS A 35 4.33 5.72 4.76
CA HIS A 35 4.77 7.11 4.60
C HIS A 35 3.62 7.90 3.97
N ALA A 36 2.97 8.76 4.74
CA ALA A 36 1.86 9.61 4.28
C ALA A 36 2.13 11.10 4.57
N ASP A 37 3.39 11.53 4.47
CA ASP A 37 3.79 12.93 4.67
C ASP A 37 3.96 13.70 3.35
N ALA A 38 4.34 14.98 3.46
CA ALA A 38 4.50 15.86 2.29
C ALA A 38 5.56 15.35 1.28
N HIS A 39 6.54 14.58 1.73
CA HIS A 39 7.55 14.01 0.83
C HIS A 39 6.95 12.87 0.01
N SER A 40 6.21 11.95 0.64
CA SER A 40 5.45 10.91 -0.08
C SER A 40 4.49 11.48 -1.11
N ASP A 41 3.80 12.56 -0.75
CA ASP A 41 2.87 13.25 -1.63
C ASP A 41 3.57 13.85 -2.86
N ALA A 42 4.74 14.46 -2.67
CA ALA A 42 5.55 14.95 -3.79
C ALA A 42 6.05 13.83 -4.71
N LEU A 43 6.44 12.68 -4.16
CA LEU A 43 6.85 11.52 -4.96
C LEU A 43 5.68 10.95 -5.76
N ASN A 44 4.53 10.75 -5.11
CA ASN A 44 3.33 10.23 -5.77
C ASN A 44 2.85 11.14 -6.91
N ARG A 45 2.93 12.47 -6.75
CA ARG A 45 2.65 13.41 -7.86
C ARG A 45 3.58 13.22 -9.05
N ARG A 46 4.89 13.02 -8.82
CA ARG A 46 5.87 12.78 -9.89
C ARG A 46 5.64 11.46 -10.61
N LEU A 47 5.18 10.44 -9.87
CA LEU A 47 4.86 9.11 -10.40
C LEU A 47 3.42 9.02 -10.96
N ASN A 48 2.61 10.07 -10.79
CA ASN A 48 1.18 10.07 -11.10
C ASN A 48 0.42 8.88 -10.47
N ALA A 49 0.68 8.63 -9.19
CA ALA A 49 0.15 7.50 -8.43
C ALA A 49 -0.59 7.96 -7.15
N HIS A 50 -1.46 7.10 -6.62
CA HIS A 50 -2.11 7.33 -5.32
C HIS A 50 -1.34 6.75 -4.15
N ALA A 51 -0.64 5.64 -4.40
CA ALA A 51 0.37 5.09 -3.53
C ALA A 51 1.43 4.37 -4.39
N PHE A 52 2.56 4.02 -3.79
CA PHE A 52 3.47 3.05 -4.38
C PHE A 52 4.23 2.30 -3.29
N THR A 53 4.75 1.13 -3.66
CA THR A 53 5.49 0.25 -2.77
C THR A 53 6.95 0.10 -3.20
N HIS A 54 7.86 0.15 -2.23
CA HIS A 54 9.29 -0.11 -2.43
C HIS A 54 9.86 -0.92 -1.25
N GLY A 55 10.03 -2.21 -1.45
CA GLY A 55 10.39 -3.14 -0.39
C GLY A 55 9.28 -3.19 0.68
N PRO A 56 9.60 -3.01 1.97
CA PRO A 56 8.60 -2.94 3.03
C PRO A 56 7.97 -1.55 3.19
N ASP A 57 8.36 -0.55 2.40
CA ASP A 57 7.88 0.82 2.54
C ASP A 57 6.75 1.11 1.54
N ILE A 58 5.63 1.64 2.04
CA ILE A 58 4.47 2.07 1.23
C ILE A 58 4.29 3.57 1.38
N TYR A 59 4.24 4.28 0.25
CA TYR A 59 4.18 5.73 0.19
C TYR A 59 2.84 6.17 -0.35
N PHE A 60 2.00 6.79 0.48
CA PHE A 60 0.70 7.29 0.08
C PHE A 60 0.76 8.77 -0.30
N ALA A 61 0.00 9.15 -1.33
CA ALA A 61 -0.31 10.55 -1.59
C ALA A 61 -1.13 11.16 -0.45
N ALA A 62 -1.20 12.50 -0.39
CA ALA A 62 -1.98 13.19 0.64
C ALA A 62 -3.42 12.67 0.69
N SER A 63 -3.90 12.36 1.90
CA SER A 63 -5.25 11.85 2.16
C SER A 63 -5.61 10.53 1.44
N ARG A 64 -4.64 9.73 1.00
CA ARG A 64 -4.89 8.41 0.39
C ARG A 64 -4.72 7.24 1.35
N PHE A 65 -4.00 7.42 2.46
CA PHE A 65 -4.00 6.44 3.54
C PHE A 65 -5.24 6.64 4.43
N ASP A 66 -6.34 5.98 4.07
CA ASP A 66 -7.60 6.01 4.82
C ASP A 66 -8.19 4.59 4.99
N PRO A 67 -7.66 3.78 5.92
CA PRO A 67 -8.16 2.43 6.16
C PRO A 67 -9.59 2.40 6.74
N GLY A 68 -10.17 3.55 7.11
CA GLY A 68 -11.56 3.66 7.54
C GLY A 68 -12.55 3.49 6.39
N THR A 69 -12.15 3.78 5.16
CA THR A 69 -12.99 3.68 3.96
C THR A 69 -12.74 2.38 3.19
N GLU A 70 -13.74 1.92 2.44
CA GLU A 70 -13.58 0.74 1.57
C GLU A 70 -12.51 0.98 0.50
N SER A 71 -12.55 2.13 -0.16
CA SER A 71 -11.56 2.51 -1.16
C SER A 71 -10.14 2.55 -0.60
N GLY A 72 -9.94 3.09 0.60
CA GLY A 72 -8.61 3.13 1.22
C GLY A 72 -8.14 1.76 1.70
N ARG A 73 -9.04 0.87 2.14
CA ARG A 73 -8.71 -0.54 2.43
C ARG A 73 -8.29 -1.30 1.17
N HIS A 74 -9.01 -1.13 0.06
CA HIS A 74 -8.64 -1.74 -1.22
C HIS A 74 -7.28 -1.25 -1.70
N LEU A 75 -7.03 0.06 -1.64
CA LEU A 75 -5.71 0.62 -2.00
C LEU A 75 -4.61 0.05 -1.10
N LEU A 76 -4.83 -0.03 0.21
CA LEU A 76 -3.85 -0.61 1.13
C LEU A 76 -3.58 -2.09 0.84
N ALA A 77 -4.62 -2.89 0.58
CA ALA A 77 -4.48 -4.30 0.25
C ALA A 77 -3.69 -4.51 -1.05
N HIS A 78 -3.94 -3.66 -2.07
CA HIS A 78 -3.21 -3.67 -3.33
C HIS A 78 -1.70 -3.45 -3.11
N GLU A 79 -1.33 -2.42 -2.36
CA GLU A 79 0.07 -2.12 -2.07
C GLU A 79 0.73 -3.21 -1.19
N LEU A 80 0.01 -3.79 -0.23
CA LEU A 80 0.53 -4.90 0.57
C LEU A 80 0.74 -6.18 -0.25
N ALA A 81 -0.07 -6.42 -1.28
CA ALA A 81 0.19 -7.50 -2.22
C ALA A 81 1.52 -7.28 -2.96
N HIS A 82 1.85 -6.04 -3.33
CA HIS A 82 3.16 -5.70 -3.90
C HIS A 82 4.32 -5.94 -2.92
N VAL A 83 4.14 -5.64 -1.63
CA VAL A 83 5.15 -5.99 -0.59
C VAL A 83 5.41 -7.50 -0.61
N LYS A 84 4.35 -8.32 -0.56
CA LYS A 84 4.47 -9.79 -0.58
C LYS A 84 5.17 -10.29 -1.85
N GLN A 85 4.84 -9.72 -3.00
CA GLN A 85 5.45 -10.06 -4.29
C GLN A 85 6.95 -9.71 -4.30
N GLN A 86 7.32 -8.51 -3.87
CA GLN A 86 8.73 -8.07 -3.80
C GLN A 86 9.54 -8.89 -2.79
N ALA A 87 8.93 -9.32 -1.67
CA ALA A 87 9.59 -10.18 -0.68
C ALA A 87 9.88 -11.59 -1.20
N SER A 88 9.06 -12.10 -2.13
CA SER A 88 9.22 -13.43 -2.73
C SER A 88 10.11 -13.43 -3.97
N SER A 89 10.42 -12.25 -4.51
CA SER A 89 11.19 -12.09 -5.74
C SER A 89 12.64 -11.80 -5.39
N ASP A 90 13.57 -12.72 -5.65
CA ASP A 90 15.03 -12.46 -5.65
C ASP A 90 15.45 -11.44 -6.75
N ALA A 91 14.48 -10.88 -7.48
CA ALA A 91 14.69 -9.86 -8.48
C ALA A 91 14.78 -8.47 -7.84
N THR A 92 15.82 -7.73 -8.22
CA THR A 92 16.08 -6.33 -7.83
C THR A 92 14.79 -5.49 -7.78
N PRO A 93 14.54 -4.69 -6.72
CA PRO A 93 13.27 -3.99 -6.54
C PRO A 93 13.01 -3.02 -7.69
N ALA A 94 12.07 -3.37 -8.56
CA ALA A 94 11.55 -2.48 -9.59
C ALA A 94 10.36 -1.70 -9.00
N ILE A 95 10.35 -0.37 -9.23
CA ILE A 95 9.22 0.48 -8.83
C ILE A 95 8.03 0.13 -9.72
N GLN A 96 7.09 -0.65 -9.19
CA GLN A 96 5.81 -0.93 -9.84
C GLN A 96 4.75 0.07 -9.35
N ARG A 97 4.22 0.83 -10.31
CA ARG A 97 3.31 1.96 -10.11
C ARG A 97 1.85 1.50 -10.15
N SER A 98 1.03 1.93 -9.19
CA SER A 98 -0.42 1.91 -9.35
C SER A 98 -0.84 3.15 -10.14
N ALA A 99 -0.96 3.00 -11.46
CA ALA A 99 -1.52 4.05 -12.32
C ALA A 99 -3.01 4.23 -11.97
N LYS A 100 -3.48 5.49 -12.03
CA LYS A 100 -4.84 6.08 -11.86
C LYS A 100 -6.10 5.20 -12.08
N ALA A 101 -6.03 4.01 -12.67
CA ALA A 101 -7.14 3.20 -13.12
C ALA A 101 -7.70 2.22 -12.06
N TYR A 102 -8.08 2.68 -10.87
CA TYR A 102 -8.81 1.83 -9.92
C TYR A 102 -10.17 2.35 -9.44
N PHE A 103 -10.64 3.52 -9.89
CA PHE A 103 -11.95 4.04 -9.46
C PHE A 103 -12.82 4.70 -10.54
N GLU A 104 -12.44 4.70 -11.82
CA GLU A 104 -13.30 5.26 -12.88
C GLU A 104 -13.98 4.23 -13.80
N ASP A 105 -13.72 2.91 -13.68
CA ASP A 105 -14.33 1.94 -14.59
C ASP A 105 -14.52 0.56 -13.92
N VAL A 106 -15.75 0.26 -13.51
CA VAL A 106 -16.16 -1.13 -13.22
C VAL A 106 -16.35 -1.86 -14.54
N GLY A 107 -15.23 -2.26 -15.14
CA GLY A 107 -15.14 -3.07 -16.36
C GLY A 107 -14.15 -4.20 -16.12
N PHE A 108 -14.61 -5.26 -15.46
CA PHE A 108 -13.80 -6.45 -15.21
C PHE A 108 -13.75 -7.30 -16.48
N GLU A 109 -12.64 -7.27 -17.20
CA GLU A 109 -12.12 -8.46 -17.90
C GLU A 109 -10.64 -8.30 -18.27
N GLU A 110 -9.90 -9.36 -17.91
CA GLU A 110 -8.53 -9.73 -18.25
C GLU A 110 -7.33 -9.00 -17.58
N GLN A 111 -6.69 -9.78 -16.69
CA GLN A 111 -5.31 -9.66 -16.16
C GLN A 111 -5.11 -8.98 -14.81
N ALA A 112 -5.75 -9.54 -13.79
CA ALA A 112 -5.17 -9.66 -12.45
C ALA A 112 -5.55 -11.04 -11.88
N GLU A 113 -4.93 -12.09 -12.42
CA GLU A 113 -4.96 -13.39 -11.74
C GLU A 113 -4.26 -13.24 -10.39
N LEU A 114 -4.93 -13.68 -9.31
CA LEU A 114 -4.58 -13.63 -7.87
C LEU A 114 -5.42 -12.68 -6.98
N GLY A 115 -6.49 -12.04 -7.49
CA GLY A 115 -7.34 -11.16 -6.68
C GLY A 115 -8.81 -11.55 -6.52
N ARG A 116 -9.26 -12.70 -7.04
CA ARG A 116 -10.68 -13.10 -6.98
C ARG A 116 -10.86 -14.39 -6.19
N GLU A 117 -10.76 -14.31 -4.86
CA GLU A 117 -11.40 -15.31 -3.98
C GLU A 117 -11.51 -14.90 -2.50
N LEU A 118 -11.41 -13.61 -2.16
CA LEU A 118 -11.49 -13.19 -0.76
C LEU A 118 -12.28 -11.88 -0.56
N PHE A 119 -13.52 -11.83 -1.04
CA PHE A 119 -14.66 -11.09 -0.44
C PHE A 119 -15.97 -11.71 -0.92
#